data_AF-A0A954BIQ2-F1
#
_entry.id   AF-A0A954BIQ2-F1
#
_cell.length_a   1.000
_cell.length_b   1.000
_cell.length_c   1.000
_cell.angle_alpha   90.00
_cell.angle_beta   90.00
_cell.angle_gamma   90.00
#
_symmetry.space_group_name_H-M   'P 1'
#
loop_
_entity.id
_entity.type
_entity.pdbx_description
1 polymer ?
#
loop_
_entity_poly.entity_id
_entity_poly.type
_entity_poly.pdbx_seq_one_letter_code
_entity_poly.pdbx_strand_id
1 'polypeptide(L)'
;MSQNRTATIARKTKETDISVTVGLDGTGKADIATGIGFFDHMLESFAKHSAIDLTVRCKGDLHIDMHHSVEDTGIVLGQAIASALGDFAGITRFGHAYIPMDETLSRA
;
A
#
# COMPACT_ATOMS: atom_id res chain seq x y z
N MET A 1 1.23 -6.50 -25.75
CA MET A 1 1.39 -5.15 -25.18
C MET A 1 1.12 -5.28 -23.69
N SER A 2 2.12 -5.16 -22.81
CA SER A 2 1.84 -5.23 -21.38
C SER A 2 1.02 -4.00 -21.00
N GLN A 3 -0.24 -4.24 -20.63
CA GLN A 3 -1.04 -3.27 -19.88
C GLN A 3 -0.19 -2.77 -18.70
N ASN A 4 -0.12 -1.46 -18.50
CA ASN A 4 0.61 -0.88 -17.38
C ASN A 4 -0.10 -1.35 -16.09
N ARG A 5 0.56 -2.15 -15.23
CA ARG A 5 -0.04 -2.74 -14.03
C ARG A 5 -0.21 -1.69 -12.93
N THR A 6 -1.14 -0.79 -13.17
CA THR A 6 -1.43 0.38 -12.35
C THR A 6 -2.91 0.43 -12.02
N ALA A 7 -3.26 0.75 -10.79
CA ALA A 7 -4.64 0.97 -10.37
C ALA A 7 -4.73 2.14 -9.39
N THR A 8 -5.87 2.82 -9.41
CA THR A 8 -6.23 3.83 -8.41
C THR A 8 -7.59 3.47 -7.84
N ILE A 9 -7.67 3.35 -6.52
CA ILE A 9 -8.91 3.08 -5.79
C ILE A 9 -9.16 4.25 -4.83
N ALA A 10 -10.40 4.71 -4.79
CA ALA A 10 -10.86 5.69 -3.82
C ALA A 10 -12.04 5.11 -3.03
N ARG A 11 -12.05 5.35 -1.72
CA ARG A 11 -13.10 4.89 -0.82
C ARG A 11 -13.39 5.99 0.19
N LYS A 12 -14.68 6.22 0.42
CA LYS A 12 -15.16 7.18 1.40
C LYS A 12 -16.17 6.51 2.32
N THR A 13 -15.96 6.66 3.62
CA THR A 13 -16.88 6.24 4.68
C THR A 13 -17.26 7.45 5.52
N LYS A 14 -17.90 7.21 6.66
CA LYS A 14 -18.13 8.26 7.65
C LYS A 14 -16.84 8.62 8.39
N GLU A 15 -15.96 7.64 8.55
CA GLU A 15 -14.73 7.70 9.33
C GLU A 15 -13.55 8.24 8.49
N THR A 16 -13.48 7.86 7.20
CA THR A 16 -12.31 8.14 6.35
C THR A 16 -12.66 8.56 4.91
N ASP A 17 -11.74 9.30 4.28
CA ASP A 17 -11.73 9.64 2.85
C ASP A 17 -10.34 9.32 2.28
N ILE A 18 -10.25 8.27 1.47
CA ILE A 18 -8.99 7.63 1.07
C ILE A 18 -8.89 7.50 -0.44
N SER A 19 -7.69 7.76 -0.97
CA SER A 19 -7.29 7.41 -2.33
C SER A 19 -5.90 6.77 -2.32
N VAL A 20 -5.77 5.63 -3.01
CA VAL A 20 -4.50 4.91 -3.19
C VAL A 20 -4.27 4.66 -4.67
N THR A 21 -3.07 4.99 -5.15
CA THR A 21 -2.57 4.63 -6.47
C THR A 21 -1.38 3.69 -6.32
N VAL A 22 -1.43 2.55 -7.02
CA VAL A 22 -0.38 1.51 -7.04
C VAL A 22 0.11 1.33 -8.46
N GLY A 23 1.42 1.35 -8.68
CA GLY A 23 2.09 0.89 -9.90
C GLY A 23 3.03 -0.28 -9.59
N LEU A 24 2.66 -1.50 -10.01
CA LEU A 24 3.40 -2.72 -9.66
C LEU A 24 4.77 -2.84 -10.34
N ASP A 25 4.92 -2.21 -11.51
CA ASP A 25 6.16 -2.18 -12.30
C ASP A 25 6.93 -0.86 -12.08
N GLY A 26 7.08 -0.48 -10.80
CA GLY A 26 7.63 0.81 -10.38
C GLY A 26 9.14 0.81 -10.11
N THR A 27 9.57 1.82 -9.37
CA THR A 27 10.94 2.02 -8.89
C THR A 27 11.03 2.18 -7.37
N GLY A 28 9.91 1.99 -6.66
CA GLY A 28 9.79 2.19 -5.22
C GLY A 28 9.59 3.66 -4.82
N LYS A 29 8.99 4.49 -5.69
CA LYS A 29 8.63 5.87 -5.34
C LYS A 29 7.44 5.87 -4.39
N ALA A 30 7.50 6.72 -3.37
CA ALA A 30 6.46 6.84 -2.37
C ALA A 30 6.02 8.31 -2.23
N ASP A 31 4.72 8.53 -2.21
CA ASP A 31 4.09 9.81 -1.87
C ASP A 31 2.88 9.53 -0.96
N ILE A 32 3.12 9.57 0.35
CA ILE A 32 2.19 9.05 1.35
C ILE A 32 1.82 10.16 2.33
N ALA A 33 0.52 10.32 2.58
CA ALA A 33 0.00 11.22 3.59
C ALA A 33 -1.26 10.60 4.21
N THR A 34 -1.11 9.88 5.32
CA THR A 34 -2.25 9.35 6.10
C THR A 34 -2.58 10.18 7.33
N GLY A 35 -1.66 11.07 7.73
CA GLY A 35 -1.74 11.82 8.99
C GLY A 35 -1.14 11.07 10.17
N ILE A 36 -0.61 9.85 9.98
CA ILE A 36 0.01 9.02 11.02
C ILE A 36 1.45 8.72 10.61
N GLY A 37 2.41 9.48 11.16
CA GLY A 37 3.81 9.45 10.69
C GLY A 37 4.49 8.07 10.73
N PHE A 38 4.20 7.23 11.72
CA PHE A 38 4.77 5.88 11.77
C PHE A 38 4.17 4.96 10.70
N PHE A 39 2.87 5.08 10.43
CA PHE A 39 2.23 4.30 9.38
C PHE A 39 2.68 4.75 7.99
N ASP A 40 2.86 6.07 7.79
CA ASP A 40 3.45 6.63 6.59
C ASP A 40 4.85 6.02 6.35
N HIS A 41 5.70 5.97 7.37
CA HIS A 41 7.03 5.35 7.29
C HIS A 41 7.00 3.85 6.93
N MET A 42 6.01 3.10 7.46
CA MET A 42 5.84 1.68 7.10
C MET A 42 5.43 1.51 5.63
N LEU A 43 4.55 2.37 5.12
CA LEU A 43 4.12 2.34 3.72
C LEU A 43 5.24 2.81 2.77
N GLU A 44 6.08 3.77 3.16
CA GLU A 44 7.28 4.17 2.42
C GLU A 44 8.27 3.00 2.30
N SER A 45 8.49 2.28 3.41
CA SER A 45 9.32 1.08 3.44
C SER A 45 8.74 -0.02 2.54
N PHE A 46 7.43 -0.24 2.59
CA PHE A 46 6.73 -1.17 1.71
C PHE A 46 6.95 -0.83 0.23
N ALA A 47 6.74 0.42 -0.18
CA ALA A 47 6.97 0.87 -1.56
C ALA A 47 8.43 0.66 -1.98
N LYS A 48 9.38 1.09 -1.14
CA LYS A 48 10.81 1.00 -1.42
C LYS A 48 11.28 -0.44 -1.65
N HIS A 49 10.87 -1.37 -0.79
CA HIS A 49 11.37 -2.75 -0.81
C HIS A 49 10.60 -3.67 -1.76
N SER A 50 9.37 -3.34 -2.12
CA SER A 50 8.61 -4.05 -3.17
C SER A 50 8.90 -3.54 -4.58
N ALA A 51 9.61 -2.42 -4.72
CA ALA A 51 9.78 -1.64 -5.95
C ALA A 51 8.46 -1.12 -6.55
N ILE A 52 7.37 -1.12 -5.78
CA ILE A 52 6.06 -0.58 -6.19
C ILE A 52 6.09 0.95 -6.05
N ASP A 53 5.63 1.66 -7.08
CA ASP A 53 5.34 3.08 -6.95
C ASP A 53 3.98 3.25 -6.24
N LEU A 54 3.93 4.01 -5.14
CA LEU A 54 2.79 4.11 -4.24
C LEU A 54 2.45 5.56 -3.91
N THR A 55 1.21 5.97 -4.18
CA THR A 55 0.64 7.22 -3.67
C THR A 55 -0.52 6.90 -2.73
N VAL A 56 -0.52 7.48 -1.54
CA VAL A 56 -1.60 7.34 -0.55
C VAL A 56 -2.03 8.71 -0.06
N ARG A 57 -3.33 8.94 -0.03
CA ARG A 57 -3.99 10.08 0.62
C ARG A 57 -5.07 9.54 1.52
N CYS A 58 -5.00 9.84 2.82
CA CYS A 58 -6.05 9.52 3.77
C CYS A 58 -6.35 10.73 4.64
N LYS A 59 -7.64 11.05 4.76
CA LYS A 59 -8.18 11.93 5.78
C LYS A 59 -9.12 11.11 6.65
N GLY A 60 -8.72 10.84 7.88
CA GLY A 60 -9.52 10.08 8.83
C GLY A 60 -9.88 10.86 10.08
N ASP A 61 -10.68 10.22 10.92
CA ASP A 61 -11.17 10.70 12.22
C ASP A 61 -10.14 10.56 13.35
N LEU A 62 -8.91 11.03 13.13
CA LEU A 62 -7.77 10.92 14.07
C LEU A 62 -7.99 11.52 15.47
N HIS A 63 -9.09 12.25 15.68
CA HIS A 63 -9.51 12.73 16.99
C HIS A 63 -10.10 11.62 17.87
N ILE A 64 -10.53 10.49 17.28
CA ILE A 64 -10.93 9.27 18.00
C ILE A 64 -9.67 8.45 18.30
N ASP A 65 -9.07 7.87 17.26
CA ASP A 65 -7.75 7.24 17.27
C ASP A 65 -7.26 7.00 15.81
N MET A 66 -6.21 6.20 15.64
CA MET A 66 -5.66 5.86 14.31
C MET A 66 -6.30 4.64 13.63
N HIS A 67 -7.17 3.90 14.31
CA HIS A 67 -7.63 2.57 13.90
C HIS A 67 -8.27 2.60 12.52
N HIS A 68 -9.31 3.42 12.34
CA HIS A 68 -10.04 3.47 11.06
C HIS A 68 -9.15 3.92 9.90
N SER A 69 -8.25 4.88 10.14
CA SER A 69 -7.32 5.36 9.11
C SER A 69 -6.36 4.26 8.65
N VAL A 70 -5.82 3.46 9.58
CA VAL A 70 -4.92 2.35 9.26
C VAL A 70 -5.68 1.22 8.56
N GLU A 71 -6.82 0.79 9.13
CA GLU A 71 -7.64 -0.28 8.59
C GLU A 71 -8.11 0.04 7.16
N ASP A 72 -8.77 1.18 6.99
CA ASP A 72 -9.37 1.54 5.72
C ASP A 72 -8.31 1.79 4.64
N THR A 73 -7.13 2.34 5.00
CA THR A 73 -6.01 2.47 4.05
C THR A 73 -5.51 1.09 3.62
N GLY A 74 -5.43 0.13 4.55
CA GLY A 74 -5.07 -1.26 4.24
C GLY A 74 -6.07 -1.94 3.29
N ILE A 75 -7.37 -1.73 3.50
CA ILE A 75 -8.44 -2.23 2.61
C ILE A 75 -8.26 -1.67 1.19
N VAL A 76 -8.11 -0.35 1.06
CA VAL A 76 -7.99 0.32 -0.25
C VAL A 76 -6.69 -0.06 -0.96
N LEU A 77 -5.58 -0.17 -0.22
CA LEU A 77 -4.30 -0.66 -0.75
C LEU A 77 -4.41 -2.08 -1.30
N GLY A 78 -5.03 -3.00 -0.55
CA GLY A 78 -5.27 -4.37 -1.00
C GLY A 78 -6.12 -4.43 -2.27
N GLN A 79 -7.18 -3.63 -2.35
CA GLN A 79 -8.01 -3.50 -3.56
C GLN A 79 -7.22 -2.95 -4.76
N ALA A 80 -6.36 -1.95 -4.55
CA ALA A 80 -5.53 -1.37 -5.60
C ALA A 80 -4.51 -2.40 -6.13
N ILE A 81 -3.85 -3.15 -5.25
CA ILE A 81 -2.92 -4.22 -5.64
C ILE A 81 -3.66 -5.30 -6.45
N ALA A 82 -4.80 -5.79 -5.95
CA ALA A 82 -5.59 -6.81 -6.64
C ALA A 82 -6.06 -6.32 -8.03
N SER A 83 -6.51 -5.08 -8.13
CA SER A 83 -6.92 -4.48 -9.41
C SER A 83 -5.76 -4.29 -10.37
N ALA A 84 -4.56 -3.95 -9.88
CA ALA A 84 -3.36 -3.81 -10.70
C ALA A 84 -2.79 -5.16 -11.17
N LEU A 85 -3.05 -6.25 -10.44
CA LEU A 85 -2.66 -7.61 -10.81
C LEU A 85 -3.54 -8.22 -11.92
N GLY A 86 -4.77 -7.74 -12.10
CA GLY A 86 -5.67 -8.20 -13.15
C GLY A 86 -6.08 -9.66 -13.01
N ASP A 87 -5.81 -10.48 -14.03
CA ASP A 87 -6.17 -11.90 -14.09
C ASP A 87 -5.11 -12.84 -13.49
N PHE A 88 -4.03 -12.28 -12.95
CA PHE A 88 -2.90 -13.02 -12.37
C PHE A 88 -2.18 -13.93 -13.39
N ALA A 89 -2.36 -13.73 -14.69
CA ALA A 89 -1.70 -14.53 -15.71
C ALA A 89 -0.20 -14.19 -15.83
N GLY A 90 0.65 -15.23 -15.89
CA GLY A 90 2.07 -15.08 -16.20
C GLY A 90 2.96 -14.52 -15.08
N ILE A 91 2.44 -14.37 -13.86
CA ILE A 91 3.25 -13.96 -12.69
C ILE A 91 3.95 -15.16 -12.05
N THR A 92 5.03 -14.90 -11.32
CA THR A 92 5.73 -15.91 -10.49
C THR A 92 4.82 -16.57 -9.44
N ARG A 93 3.75 -15.88 -9.02
CA ARG A 93 2.67 -16.31 -8.12
C ARG A 93 3.06 -16.54 -6.67
N PHE A 94 4.19 -17.21 -6.42
CA PHE A 94 4.71 -17.45 -5.07
C PHE A 94 5.98 -16.64 -4.84
N GLY A 95 6.09 -16.05 -3.65
CA GLY A 95 7.27 -15.32 -3.19
C GLY A 95 7.37 -15.46 -1.68
N HIS A 96 8.59 -15.36 -1.15
CA HIS A 96 8.86 -15.29 0.28
C HIS A 96 10.07 -14.41 0.51
N ALA A 97 10.18 -13.82 1.70
CA ALA A 97 11.35 -13.03 2.08
C ALA A 97 11.60 -13.13 3.58
N TYR A 98 12.87 -13.12 3.97
CA TYR A 98 13.31 -12.88 5.34
C TYR A 98 13.86 -11.46 5.44
N ILE A 99 13.47 -10.72 6.46
CA ILE A 99 13.92 -9.34 6.67
C ILE A 99 14.49 -9.23 8.10
N PRO A 100 15.83 -9.23 8.24
CA PRO A 100 16.48 -8.90 9.50
C PRO A 100 16.53 -7.38 9.71
N MET A 101 16.26 -6.94 10.94
CA MET A 101 16.46 -5.57 11.39
C MET A 101 16.98 -5.63 12.83
N ASP A 102 18.26 -5.30 13.01
CA ASP A 102 19.02 -5.48 14.25
C ASP A 102 18.89 -6.92 14.80
N GLU A 103 18.36 -7.10 16.01
CA GLU A 103 18.15 -8.43 16.61
C GLU A 103 16.90 -9.14 16.10
N THR A 104 15.99 -8.43 15.43
CA THR A 104 14.69 -8.94 15.00
C THR A 104 14.77 -9.57 13.61
N LEU A 105 14.13 -10.75 13.45
CA LEU A 105 13.96 -11.42 12.16
C LEU A 105 12.47 -11.63 11.85
N SER A 106 12.02 -11.15 10.69
CA SER A 106 10.66 -11.35 10.19
C SER A 106 10.64 -12.17 8.90
N ARG A 107 9.48 -12.76 8.56
CA ARG A 107 9.24 -13.50 7.32
C ARG A 107 7.85 -13.23 6.76
N ALA A 108 7.76 -13.11 5.44
CA ALA A 108 6.52 -13.13 4.65
C ALA A 108 6.58 -14.19 3.56
#